data_AF-A0A7X3X0E0-F1
#
_entry.id   AF-A0A7X3X0E0-F1
#
_cell.length_a   1.000
_cell.length_b   1.000
_cell.length_c   1.000
_cell.angle_alpha   90.00
_cell.angle_beta   90.00
_cell.angle_gamma   90.00
#
_symmetry.space_group_name_H-M   'P 1'
#
loop_
_entity.id
_entity.type
_entity.pdbx_description
1 polymer ?
#
loop_
_entity_poly.entity_id
_entity_poly.type
_entity_poly.pdbx_seq_one_letter_code
_entity_poly.pdbx_strand_id
1 'polypeptide(L)'
;MATRTVRLDTDAEATLADLRRRTDQSISEVIRRSLQAYARELDADIRMRPGEVYRKLGLPGEGGFAVAPASRAKEVIADVIRKRHEQ
;
A
#
# COMPACT_ATOMS: atom_id res chain seq x y z
N MET A 1 23.46 -20.96 13.43
CA MET A 1 22.19 -20.47 14.01
C MET A 1 22.52 -19.74 15.30
N ALA A 2 22.09 -18.50 15.47
CA ALA A 2 22.19 -17.82 16.76
C ALA A 2 20.95 -18.16 17.59
N THR A 3 21.12 -18.82 18.73
CA THR A 3 20.02 -19.11 19.64
C THR A 3 19.74 -17.85 20.47
N ARG A 4 18.57 -17.23 20.25
CA ARG A 4 18.08 -16.11 21.07
C ARG A 4 16.82 -16.58 21.79
N THR A 5 16.82 -16.48 23.11
CA THR A 5 15.67 -16.84 23.95
C THR A 5 14.79 -15.62 24.12
N VAL A 6 13.50 -15.74 23.79
CA VAL A 6 12.49 -14.71 23.96
C VAL A 6 11.46 -15.24 24.96
N ARG A 7 11.13 -14.45 25.98
CA ARG A 7 10.01 -14.76 26.89
C ARG A 7 8.74 -14.12 26.33
N LEU A 8 7.67 -14.89 26.32
CA LEU A 8 6.34 -14.42 25.96
C LEU A 8 5.56 -14.16 27.25
N ASP A 9 4.66 -13.19 27.22
CA ASP A 9 3.64 -13.04 28.26
C ASP A 9 2.54 -14.11 28.08
N THR A 10 1.65 -14.19 29.07
CA THR A 10 0.57 -15.19 29.10
C THR A 10 -0.35 -15.10 27.88
N ASP A 11 -0.61 -13.89 27.39
CA ASP A 11 -1.53 -13.65 26.27
C ASP A 11 -0.88 -14.08 24.94
N ALA A 12 0.40 -13.78 24.78
CA ALA A 12 1.21 -14.21 23.64
C ALA A 12 1.40 -15.73 23.62
N GLU A 13 1.58 -16.38 24.77
CA GLU A 13 1.63 -17.84 24.87
C GLU A 13 0.31 -18.48 24.46
N ALA A 14 -0.82 -17.95 24.93
CA ALA A 14 -2.16 -18.43 24.56
C ALA A 14 -2.41 -18.29 23.05
N THR A 15 -2.02 -17.15 22.48
CA THR A 15 -2.12 -16.88 21.04
C THR A 15 -1.27 -17.84 20.23
N LEU A 16 -0.01 -18.05 20.63
CA LEU A 16 0.89 -18.99 19.99
C LEU A 16 0.33 -20.42 20.02
N ALA A 17 -0.25 -20.84 21.14
CA ALA A 17 -0.88 -22.14 21.28
C ALA A 17 -2.09 -22.30 20.32
N ASP A 18 -2.96 -21.29 20.21
CA ASP A 18 -4.08 -21.32 19.24
C ASP A 18 -3.60 -21.42 17.80
N LEU A 19 -2.64 -20.56 17.42
CA LEU A 19 -2.06 -20.56 16.08
C LEU A 19 -1.45 -21.92 15.74
N ARG A 20 -0.76 -22.55 16.70
CA ARG A 20 -0.19 -23.88 16.51
C ARG A 20 -1.25 -24.94 16.26
N ARG A 21 -2.33 -24.95 17.06
CA ARG A 21 -3.45 -25.89 16.88
C ARG A 21 -4.13 -25.75 15.53
N ARG A 22 -4.28 -24.52 15.04
CA ARG A 22 -5.00 -24.22 13.79
C ARG A 22 -4.18 -24.47 12.53
N THR A 23 -2.87 -24.32 12.63
CA THR A 23 -1.97 -24.38 11.47
C THR A 23 -1.19 -25.69 11.39
N ASP A 24 -1.14 -26.46 12.47
CA ASP A 24 -0.31 -27.68 12.62
C ASP A 24 1.18 -27.43 12.32
N GLN A 25 1.65 -26.21 12.60
CA GLN A 25 3.02 -25.78 12.34
C GLN A 25 3.90 -25.85 13.58
N SER A 26 5.21 -25.95 13.38
CA SER A 26 6.17 -25.82 14.48
C SER A 26 6.17 -24.39 15.04
N ILE A 27 6.54 -24.25 16.32
CA ILE A 27 6.67 -22.93 16.97
C ILE A 27 7.55 -21.98 16.15
N SER A 28 8.68 -22.50 15.65
CA SER A 28 9.63 -21.71 14.85
C SER A 28 9.01 -21.23 13.52
N GLU A 29 8.17 -22.03 12.88
CA GLU A 29 7.47 -21.63 11.65
C GLU A 29 6.45 -20.52 11.94
N VAL A 30 5.64 -20.68 12.99
CA VAL A 30 4.63 -19.69 13.39
C VAL A 30 5.30 -18.35 13.72
N ILE A 31 6.39 -18.36 14.52
CA ILE A 31 7.14 -17.15 14.86
C ILE A 31 7.78 -16.51 13.63
N ARG A 32 8.33 -17.31 12.71
CA ARG A 32 8.92 -16.75 11.48
C ARG A 32 7.86 -16.03 10.65
N ARG A 33 6.69 -16.65 10.49
CA ARG A 33 5.58 -16.08 9.72
C ARG A 33 5.02 -14.82 10.39
N SER A 34 4.89 -14.79 11.71
CA SER A 34 4.42 -13.60 12.42
C SER A 34 5.40 -12.43 12.29
N LEU A 35 6.71 -12.66 12.41
CA LEU A 35 7.72 -11.62 12.20
C LEU A 35 7.71 -11.09 10.76
N GLN A 36 7.54 -11.96 9.77
CA GLN A 36 7.40 -11.56 8.37
C GLN A 36 6.11 -10.76 8.12
N ALA A 37 5.00 -11.14 8.76
CA ALA A 37 3.73 -10.41 8.66
C ALA A 37 3.87 -9.00 9.23
N TYR A 38 4.43 -8.87 10.44
CA TYR A 38 4.66 -7.57 11.07
C TYR A 38 5.60 -6.68 10.25
N ALA A 39 6.67 -7.24 9.68
CA ALA A 39 7.55 -6.49 8.79
C ALA A 39 6.81 -5.97 7.53
N ARG A 40 5.88 -6.76 6.98
CA ARG A 40 5.06 -6.34 5.83
C ARG A 40 4.04 -5.27 6.20
N GLU A 41 3.46 -5.32 7.39
CA GLU A 41 2.56 -4.29 7.91
C GLU A 41 3.29 -2.96 8.06
N LEU A 42 4.47 -2.97 8.67
CA LEU A 42 5.31 -1.78 8.78
C LEU A 42 5.71 -1.23 7.40
N ASP A 43 6.09 -2.12 6.47
CA ASP A 43 6.36 -1.74 5.09
C ASP A 43 5.13 -1.13 4.38
N ALA A 44 3.92 -1.64 4.66
CA ALA A 44 2.68 -1.14 4.08
C ALA A 44 2.31 0.24 4.62
N ASP A 45 2.44 0.45 5.94
CA ASP A 45 2.23 1.75 6.58
C ASP A 45 3.24 2.80 6.10
N ILE A 46 4.47 2.39 5.80
CA ILE A 46 5.50 3.29 5.26
C ILE A 46 5.27 3.63 3.78
N ARG A 47 4.53 2.78 3.01
CA ARG A 47 4.51 2.83 1.54
C ARG A 47 3.47 3.73 0.89
N MET A 48 2.51 4.30 1.62
CA MET A 48 1.54 5.21 0.97
C MET A 48 1.25 6.44 1.81
N ARG A 49 2.16 7.41 1.76
CA ARG A 49 1.74 8.79 2.04
C ARG A 49 0.74 9.20 0.95
N PRO A 50 -0.37 9.90 1.26
CA PRO A 50 -1.37 10.28 0.26
C PRO A 50 -0.79 10.91 -1.01
N GLY A 51 0.28 11.71 -0.88
CA GLY A 51 0.98 12.32 -2.02
C GLY A 51 1.71 11.34 -2.97
N GLU A 52 2.13 10.17 -2.48
CA GLU A 52 2.82 9.15 -3.29
C GLU A 52 1.84 8.39 -4.19
N VAL A 53 0.57 8.31 -3.81
CA VAL A 53 -0.51 7.75 -4.63
C VAL A 53 -0.71 8.59 -5.90
N TYR A 54 -0.81 9.91 -5.74
CA TYR A 54 -0.95 10.83 -6.87
C TYR A 54 0.28 10.82 -7.79
N ARG A 55 1.47 10.62 -7.24
CA ARG A 55 2.71 10.50 -8.02
C ARG A 55 2.79 9.20 -8.83
N LYS A 56 2.37 8.07 -8.25
CA LYS A 56 2.37 6.75 -8.93
C LYS A 56 1.33 6.66 -10.04
N LEU A 57 0.22 7.39 -9.91
CA LEU A 57 -0.81 7.48 -10.96
C LEU A 57 -0.32 8.18 -12.23
N GLY A 58 0.92 8.71 -12.26
CA GLY A 58 1.52 9.29 -13.47
C GLY A 58 0.71 10.46 -14.01
N LEU A 59 0.01 11.17 -13.12
CA LEU A 59 -0.95 12.19 -13.47
C LEU A 59 -0.23 13.37 -14.18
N PRO A 60 -0.54 13.65 -15.44
CA PRO A 60 0.13 14.72 -16.17
C PRO A 60 -0.43 16.09 -15.73
N GLY A 61 0.42 16.91 -15.12
CA GLY A 61 0.18 18.35 -14.88
C GLY A 61 -0.27 18.76 -13.47
N GLU A 62 -0.30 20.08 -13.20
CA GLU A 62 -0.62 20.71 -11.91
C GLU A 62 -2.04 20.42 -11.35
N GLY A 63 -2.85 19.64 -12.07
CA GLY A 63 -4.25 19.36 -11.74
C GLY A 63 -4.67 17.91 -11.88
N GLY A 64 -3.73 16.96 -11.97
CA GLY A 64 -3.98 15.51 -11.82
C GLY A 64 -4.74 14.84 -12.98
N PHE A 65 -5.92 15.33 -13.30
CA PHE A 65 -6.79 14.89 -14.38
C PHE A 65 -7.19 16.06 -15.30
N ALA A 66 -6.61 17.23 -15.09
CA ALA A 66 -6.92 18.43 -15.84
C ALA A 66 -6.13 18.44 -17.16
N VAL A 67 -6.84 18.35 -18.28
CA VAL A 67 -6.28 18.50 -19.65
C VAL A 67 -5.64 19.88 -19.85
N ALA A 68 -6.05 20.89 -19.05
CA ALA A 68 -5.46 22.22 -19.00
C ALA A 68 -5.79 22.94 -17.68
N PRO A 69 -5.04 23.99 -17.30
CA PRO A 69 -5.41 24.88 -16.19
C PRO A 69 -6.81 25.48 -16.37
N ALA A 70 -7.51 25.73 -15.26
CA ALA A 70 -8.88 26.28 -15.29
C ALA A 70 -8.99 27.60 -16.07
N SER A 71 -7.93 28.41 -16.06
CA SER A 71 -7.84 29.68 -16.82
C SER A 71 -7.94 29.49 -18.34
N ARG A 72 -7.59 28.31 -18.87
CA ARG A 72 -7.60 27.99 -20.31
C ARG A 72 -8.66 26.96 -20.70
N ALA A 73 -9.56 26.59 -19.78
CA ALA A 73 -10.54 25.53 -20.03
C ALA A 73 -11.44 25.83 -21.25
N LYS A 74 -11.88 27.07 -21.44
CA LYS A 74 -12.74 27.46 -22.57
C LYS A 74 -12.04 27.33 -23.92
N GLU A 75 -10.77 27.72 -24.00
CA GLU A 75 -9.96 27.62 -25.22
C GLU A 75 -9.76 26.17 -25.62
N VAL A 76 -9.40 25.33 -24.66
CA VAL A 76 -9.14 23.90 -24.87
C VAL A 76 -10.40 23.16 -25.30
N ILE A 77 -11.55 23.47 -24.71
CA ILE A 77 -12.84 22.90 -25.13
C ILE A 77 -13.18 23.32 -26.56
N ALA A 78 -12.99 24.59 -26.92
CA ALA A 78 -13.26 25.09 -28.27
C ALA A 78 -12.40 24.39 -29.33
N ASP A 79 -11.11 24.15 -29.04
CA ASP A 79 -10.20 23.45 -29.95
C ASP A 79 -10.54 21.96 -30.08
N VAL A 80 -10.95 21.29 -29.00
CA VAL A 80 -11.42 19.89 -29.04
C VAL A 80 -12.68 19.76 -29.89
N ILE A 81 -13.64 20.68 -29.73
CA ILE A 81 -14.87 20.70 -30.52
C ILE A 81 -14.54 20.93 -32.00
N ARG A 82 -13.67 21.90 -32.32
CA ARG A 82 -13.26 22.21 -33.70
C ARG A 82 -12.63 20.99 -34.39
N LYS A 83 -11.65 20.35 -33.74
CA LYS A 83 -10.99 19.14 -34.25
C LYS A 83 -11.96 17.98 -34.50
N ARG A 84 -13.02 17.87 -33.70
CA ARG A 84 -14.06 16.84 -33.87
C ARG A 84 -14.98 17.13 -35.06
N HIS A 85 -15.21 18.40 -35.39
CA HIS A 85 -16.01 18.80 -36.56
C HIS A 85 -15.24 18.72 -37.88
N GLU A 86 -13.92 18.66 -37.83
CA GLU A 86 -13.02 18.53 -39.00
C GLU A 86 -12.72 17.05 -39.37
N GLN A 87 -13.21 16.09 -38.57
CA GLN A 87 -13.13 14.64 -38.81
C GLN A 87 -14.45 14.09 -39.35
#